data_AF-R6A592-F1
#
_entry.id   AF-R6A592-F1
#
_cell.length_a   1.000
_cell.length_b   1.000
_cell.length_c   1.000
_cell.angle_alpha   90.00
_cell.angle_beta   90.00
_cell.angle_gamma   90.00
#
_symmetry.space_group_name_H-M   'P 1'
#
loop_
_entity.id
_entity.type
_entity.pdbx_description
1 polymer ?
#
loop_
_entity_poly.entity_id
_entity_poly.type
_entity_poly.pdbx_seq_one_letter_code
_entity_poly.pdbx_strand_id
1 'polypeptide(L)'
;MENNFSIPGLFYKYRSLENLERFLSIIIDRKLYGALYSEMNDPMEGYYKYDPKIEKELIKNIVNGKKKTYICSLSRSGNIGLMWTHYANENKGCCLEVEVTSKTWKEVEVEYSEKMPEIGKDTSVEEVLKTKAKMWSYEQETRFLSPEIDGTIKKRPQLTVRIKRILIGCNVDRTKKSYLEKIIKALDSDIEIVKMHKDDLDYGYIY
;
A
#
# COMPACT_ATOMS: atom_id res chain seq x y z
N MET A 1 10.09 14.61 -19.23
CA MET A 1 9.34 13.37 -19.52
C MET A 1 8.10 13.41 -18.66
N GLU A 2 6.91 13.30 -19.25
CA GLU A 2 5.69 13.12 -18.44
C GLU A 2 5.89 11.89 -17.56
N ASN A 3 5.67 12.04 -16.25
CA ASN A 3 5.84 10.94 -15.30
C ASN A 3 4.66 9.97 -15.45
N ASN A 4 4.73 9.10 -16.45
CA ASN A 4 3.69 8.11 -16.78
C ASN A 4 3.46 7.07 -15.68
N PHE A 5 4.22 7.10 -14.59
CA PHE A 5 4.11 6.20 -13.45
C PHE A 5 3.74 6.92 -12.15
N SER A 6 3.40 8.21 -12.22
CA SER A 6 2.85 8.97 -11.09
C SER A 6 1.76 9.91 -11.58
N ILE A 7 0.55 9.37 -11.70
CA ILE A 7 -0.61 10.07 -12.23
C ILE A 7 -1.47 10.57 -11.05
N PRO A 8 -1.81 11.86 -10.99
CA PRO A 8 -2.69 12.39 -9.94
C PRO A 8 -4.03 11.63 -9.85
N GLY A 9 -4.44 11.30 -8.63
CA GLY A 9 -5.67 10.53 -8.38
C GLY A 9 -5.53 9.01 -8.58
N LEU A 10 -4.37 8.52 -9.03
CA LEU A 10 -4.05 7.10 -9.10
C LEU A 10 -3.02 6.72 -8.03
N PHE A 11 -3.03 5.42 -7.70
CA PHE A 11 -2.19 4.82 -6.68
C PHE A 11 -1.65 3.48 -7.17
N TYR A 12 -0.56 3.04 -6.56
CA TYR A 12 0.21 1.91 -7.02
C TYR A 12 0.37 0.84 -5.94
N LYS A 13 0.01 -0.40 -6.26
CA LYS A 13 0.19 -1.57 -5.38
C LYS A 13 1.14 -2.58 -5.99
N TYR A 14 2.35 -2.61 -5.45
CA TYR A 14 3.38 -3.61 -5.77
C TYR A 14 3.02 -4.97 -5.14
N ARG A 15 3.26 -6.05 -5.89
CA ARG A 15 2.91 -7.40 -5.46
C ARG A 15 3.79 -8.46 -6.12
N SER A 16 4.25 -9.43 -5.32
CA SER A 16 4.79 -10.70 -5.81
C SER A 16 3.71 -11.49 -6.56
N LEU A 17 4.12 -12.16 -7.63
CA LEU A 17 3.30 -13.10 -8.41
C LEU A 17 3.51 -14.56 -7.99
N GLU A 18 4.07 -14.82 -6.81
CA GLU A 18 4.20 -16.17 -6.25
C GLU A 18 2.86 -16.68 -5.70
N ASN A 19 2.11 -15.80 -5.02
CA ASN A 19 0.75 -16.11 -4.60
C ASN A 19 -0.24 -15.66 -5.69
N LEU A 20 -0.40 -16.50 -6.70
CA LEU A 20 -1.26 -16.21 -7.85
C LEU A 20 -2.74 -16.09 -7.46
N GLU A 21 -3.22 -16.90 -6.52
CA GLU A 21 -4.60 -16.84 -6.03
C GLU A 21 -4.95 -15.45 -5.48
N ARG A 22 -4.07 -14.88 -4.64
CA ARG A 22 -4.26 -13.53 -4.10
C ARG A 22 -4.19 -12.44 -5.16
N PHE A 23 -3.37 -12.63 -6.20
CA PHE A 23 -3.34 -11.70 -7.32
C PHE A 23 -4.65 -11.74 -8.11
N LEU A 24 -5.14 -12.95 -8.43
CA LEU A 24 -6.38 -13.13 -9.18
C LEU A 24 -7.59 -12.64 -8.39
N SER A 25 -7.66 -12.87 -7.08
CA SER A 25 -8.77 -12.36 -6.26
C SER A 25 -8.85 -10.84 -6.26
N ILE A 26 -7.72 -10.12 -6.32
CA ILE A 26 -7.73 -8.65 -6.45
C ILE A 26 -8.35 -8.23 -7.79
N ILE A 27 -8.03 -8.93 -8.88
CA ILE A 27 -8.58 -8.64 -10.20
C ILE A 27 -10.07 -9.00 -10.27
N ILE A 28 -10.49 -10.09 -9.65
CA ILE A 28 -11.88 -10.53 -9.66
C ILE A 28 -12.73 -9.63 -8.74
N ASP A 29 -12.32 -9.47 -7.49
CA ASP A 29 -13.11 -8.80 -6.46
C ASP A 29 -12.97 -7.28 -6.46
N ARG A 30 -11.95 -6.75 -7.17
CA ARG A 30 -11.63 -5.31 -7.22
C ARG A 30 -11.41 -4.71 -5.84
N LYS A 31 -10.74 -5.49 -4.98
CA LYS A 31 -10.58 -5.20 -3.56
C LYS A 31 -9.16 -5.46 -3.10
N LEU A 32 -8.61 -4.52 -2.35
CA LEU A 32 -7.32 -4.66 -1.69
C LEU A 32 -7.51 -4.99 -0.21
N TYR A 33 -6.60 -5.80 0.31
CA TYR A 33 -6.58 -6.21 1.71
C TYR A 33 -6.16 -5.05 2.61
N GLY A 34 -6.93 -4.77 3.65
CA GLY A 34 -6.52 -3.88 4.73
C GLY A 34 -5.83 -4.65 5.85
N ALA A 35 -4.60 -4.31 6.19
CA ALA A 35 -3.82 -4.93 7.26
C ALA A 35 -4.01 -4.20 8.61
N LEU A 36 -3.85 -4.88 9.73
CA LEU A 36 -3.64 -4.21 11.02
C LEU A 36 -2.18 -3.74 11.11
N TYR A 37 -1.89 -2.76 11.96
CA TYR A 37 -0.52 -2.28 12.16
C TYR A 37 0.46 -3.42 12.51
N SER A 38 0.01 -4.45 13.22
CA SER A 38 0.81 -5.61 13.60
C SER A 38 1.10 -6.61 12.47
N GLU A 39 0.47 -6.44 11.31
CA GLU A 39 0.64 -7.28 10.11
C GLU A 39 1.45 -6.56 9.02
N MET A 40 1.84 -5.31 9.27
CA MET A 40 2.66 -4.51 8.38
C MET A 40 4.11 -5.00 8.42
N ASN A 41 4.86 -4.68 7.37
CA ASN A 41 6.24 -5.15 7.21
C ASN A 41 7.25 -4.37 8.07
N ASP A 42 6.91 -3.15 8.50
CA ASP A 42 7.75 -2.37 9.40
C ASP A 42 7.45 -2.75 10.87
N PRO A 43 8.42 -3.29 11.64
CA PRO A 43 8.21 -3.59 13.05
C PRO A 43 7.95 -2.35 13.92
N MET A 44 8.28 -1.15 13.44
CA MET A 44 8.02 0.12 14.14
C MET A 44 6.66 0.73 13.79
N GLU A 45 5.82 0.01 13.04
CA GLU A 45 4.50 0.50 12.63
C GLU A 45 3.61 0.86 13.83
N GLY A 46 3.14 2.12 13.88
CA GLY A 46 2.31 2.63 14.96
C GLY A 46 2.97 2.61 16.35
N TYR A 47 4.30 2.66 16.41
CA TYR A 47 5.08 2.92 17.63
C TYR A 47 5.17 4.41 17.93
N TYR A 48 5.24 4.75 19.21
CA TYR A 48 5.32 6.12 19.69
C TYR A 48 5.95 6.17 21.08
N LYS A 49 6.43 7.35 21.47
CA LYS A 49 6.90 7.70 22.82
C LYS A 49 5.84 8.53 23.53
N TYR A 50 5.86 8.50 24.86
CA TYR A 50 5.04 9.37 25.68
C TYR A 50 5.71 9.68 27.02
N ASP A 51 5.44 10.86 27.56
CA ASP A 51 5.80 11.20 28.94
C ASP A 51 4.89 10.39 29.90
N PRO A 52 5.43 9.79 30.98
CA PRO A 52 4.63 9.11 32.00
C PRO A 52 3.48 9.92 32.61
N LYS A 53 3.52 11.26 32.49
CA LYS A 53 2.46 12.19 32.92
C LYS A 53 1.24 12.20 31.99
N ILE A 54 1.35 11.64 30.78
CA ILE A 54 0.21 11.51 29.87
C ILE A 54 -0.87 10.63 30.51
N GLU A 55 -2.13 11.03 30.33
CA GLU A 55 -3.27 10.32 30.87
C GLU A 55 -3.31 8.88 30.38
N LYS A 56 -3.33 7.92 31.31
CA LYS A 56 -3.35 6.48 30.98
C LYS A 56 -4.52 6.11 30.07
N GLU A 57 -5.64 6.82 30.17
CA GLU A 57 -6.81 6.56 29.34
C GLU A 57 -6.58 6.93 27.88
N LEU A 58 -5.87 8.03 27.60
CA LEU A 58 -5.44 8.37 26.25
C LEU A 58 -4.54 7.28 25.66
N ILE A 59 -3.57 6.78 26.44
CA ILE A 59 -2.69 5.68 26.01
C ILE A 59 -3.52 4.45 25.63
N LYS A 60 -4.48 4.05 26.48
CA LYS A 60 -5.36 2.91 26.19
C LYS A 60 -6.21 3.15 24.95
N ASN A 61 -6.73 4.35 24.76
CA ASN A 61 -7.53 4.71 23.59
C ASN A 61 -6.72 4.59 22.29
N ILE A 62 -5.48 5.07 22.29
CA ILE A 62 -4.57 4.94 21.14
C ILE A 62 -4.27 3.46 20.87
N VAL A 63 -3.90 2.68 21.91
CA VAL A 63 -3.61 1.24 21.77
C VAL A 63 -4.82 0.47 21.22
N ASN A 64 -6.01 0.72 21.76
CA ASN A 64 -7.23 0.04 21.32
C ASN A 64 -7.65 0.48 19.93
N GLY A 65 -7.56 1.77 19.63
CA GLY A 65 -7.90 2.35 18.34
C GLY A 65 -7.01 1.78 17.23
N LYS A 66 -5.69 1.72 17.42
CA LYS A 66 -4.79 1.15 16.41
C LYS A 66 -5.02 -0.34 16.16
N LYS A 67 -5.38 -1.11 17.19
CA LYS A 67 -5.73 -2.54 17.06
C LYS A 67 -7.02 -2.78 16.27
N LYS A 68 -7.86 -1.75 16.14
CA LYS A 68 -9.14 -1.78 15.44
C LYS A 68 -9.16 -0.91 14.18
N THR A 69 -7.99 -0.43 13.74
CA THR A 69 -7.87 0.36 12.51
C THR A 69 -7.09 -0.44 11.49
N TYR A 70 -7.72 -0.67 10.34
CA TYR A 70 -7.14 -1.35 9.20
C TYR A 70 -6.50 -0.32 8.26
N ILE A 71 -5.39 -0.72 7.66
CA ILE A 71 -4.48 0.09 6.85
C ILE A 71 -4.33 -0.60 5.50
N CYS A 72 -4.64 0.10 4.41
CA CYS A 72 -4.23 -0.31 3.07
C CYS A 72 -3.21 0.70 2.53
N SER A 73 -1.94 0.28 2.49
CA SER A 73 -0.85 1.11 1.99
C SER A 73 -0.70 0.99 0.48
N LEU A 74 -0.71 2.14 -0.20
CA LEU A 74 -0.44 2.31 -1.63
C LEU A 74 0.68 3.32 -1.83
N SER A 75 1.35 3.28 -2.97
CA SER A 75 2.35 4.28 -3.35
C SER A 75 1.76 5.30 -4.33
N ARG A 76 2.33 6.51 -4.37
CA ARG A 76 2.06 7.53 -5.39
C ARG A 76 2.83 7.31 -6.69
N SER A 77 3.76 6.35 -6.74
CA SER A 77 4.50 6.01 -7.96
C SER A 77 4.59 4.49 -8.21
N GLY A 78 4.50 4.12 -9.49
CA GLY A 78 4.58 2.75 -10.00
C GLY A 78 5.96 2.30 -10.48
N ASN A 79 6.97 3.18 -10.49
CA ASN A 79 8.29 2.86 -11.05
C ASN A 79 9.47 2.94 -10.06
N ILE A 80 9.20 2.98 -8.75
CA ILE A 80 10.25 3.08 -7.73
C ILE A 80 11.01 1.76 -7.65
N GLY A 81 12.29 1.73 -8.05
CA GLY A 81 13.09 0.51 -8.16
C GLY A 81 13.22 -0.27 -6.86
N LEU A 82 13.33 0.44 -5.72
CA LEU A 82 13.34 -0.17 -4.38
C LEU A 82 12.01 -0.88 -4.06
N MET A 83 10.87 -0.27 -4.42
CA MET A 83 9.54 -0.88 -4.21
C MET A 83 9.38 -2.17 -5.03
N TRP A 84 9.85 -2.17 -6.29
CA TRP A 84 9.88 -3.37 -7.10
C TRP A 84 10.75 -4.48 -6.52
N THR A 85 11.87 -4.10 -5.90
CA THR A 85 12.78 -5.05 -5.24
C THR A 85 12.14 -5.67 -4.01
N HIS A 86 11.58 -4.86 -3.11
CA HIS A 86 11.04 -5.32 -1.83
C HIS A 86 9.67 -5.99 -1.93
N TYR A 87 8.77 -5.46 -2.77
CA TYR A 87 7.35 -5.85 -2.73
C TYR A 87 6.89 -6.59 -3.98
N ALA A 88 7.67 -6.56 -5.06
CA ALA A 88 7.37 -7.25 -6.31
C ALA A 88 8.40 -8.35 -6.65
N ASN A 89 8.89 -9.05 -5.62
CA ASN A 89 9.77 -10.23 -5.73
C ASN A 89 10.96 -9.97 -6.69
N GLU A 90 11.80 -8.98 -6.36
CA GLU A 90 12.99 -8.67 -7.17
C GLU A 90 12.65 -8.40 -8.66
N ASN A 91 11.59 -7.64 -8.91
CA ASN A 91 11.06 -7.35 -10.26
C ASN A 91 10.45 -8.56 -11.01
N LYS A 92 10.18 -9.69 -10.34
CA LYS A 92 9.45 -10.86 -10.88
C LYS A 92 7.94 -10.83 -10.58
N GLY A 93 7.46 -9.72 -10.01
CA GLY A 93 6.08 -9.46 -9.65
C GLY A 93 5.39 -8.49 -10.61
N CYS A 94 4.39 -7.79 -10.09
CA CYS A 94 3.64 -6.75 -10.80
C CYS A 94 3.39 -5.53 -9.92
N CYS A 95 2.92 -4.44 -10.53
CA CYS A 95 2.39 -3.27 -9.86
C CYS A 95 1.01 -2.95 -10.43
N LEU A 96 0.00 -2.89 -9.57
CA LEU A 96 -1.37 -2.52 -9.94
C LEU A 96 -1.51 -1.01 -9.86
N GLU A 97 -1.85 -0.35 -10.96
CA GLU A 97 -2.27 1.04 -10.98
C GLU A 97 -3.79 1.09 -10.79
N VAL A 98 -4.20 1.76 -9.72
CA VAL A 98 -5.57 1.72 -9.25
C VAL A 98 -6.07 3.11 -8.90
N GLU A 99 -7.36 3.30 -9.07
CA GLU A 99 -8.11 4.39 -8.51
C GLU A 99 -8.90 3.87 -7.30
N VAL A 100 -8.86 4.57 -6.18
CA VAL A 100 -9.64 4.18 -5.01
C VAL A 100 -11.07 4.70 -5.16
N THR A 101 -12.03 3.78 -5.16
CA THR A 101 -13.47 4.10 -5.31
C THR A 101 -14.25 3.93 -4.02
N SER A 102 -13.61 3.44 -2.96
CA SER A 102 -14.24 3.24 -1.67
C SER A 102 -14.52 4.56 -0.97
N LYS A 103 -15.72 4.69 -0.40
CA LYS A 103 -16.17 5.88 0.35
C LYS A 103 -16.03 5.73 1.86
N THR A 104 -15.76 4.52 2.35
CA THR A 104 -15.72 4.20 3.78
C THR A 104 -14.30 4.23 4.35
N TRP A 105 -13.30 4.43 3.50
CA TRP A 105 -11.91 4.51 3.88
C TRP A 105 -11.43 5.96 3.80
N LYS A 106 -10.67 6.39 4.80
CA LYS A 106 -10.07 7.71 4.83
C LYS A 106 -8.68 7.67 4.21
N GLU A 107 -8.45 8.48 3.19
CA GLU A 107 -7.12 8.72 2.62
C GLU A 107 -6.28 9.57 3.60
N VAL A 108 -5.06 9.12 3.88
CA VAL A 108 -4.12 9.77 4.79
C VAL A 108 -2.72 9.69 4.18
N GLU A 109 -2.10 10.83 3.95
CA GLU A 109 -0.71 10.88 3.51
C GLU A 109 0.23 10.54 4.65
N VAL A 110 1.28 9.76 4.36
CA VAL A 110 2.25 9.36 5.36
C VAL A 110 3.24 10.50 5.63
N GLU A 111 3.41 10.82 6.90
CA GLU A 111 4.40 11.77 7.38
C GLU A 111 5.68 11.05 7.79
N TYR A 112 6.76 11.35 7.08
CA TYR A 112 8.05 10.72 7.29
C TYR A 112 8.90 11.50 8.28
N SER A 113 9.24 10.87 9.41
CA SER A 113 9.98 11.51 10.51
C SER A 113 11.29 10.77 10.83
N GLU A 114 12.33 11.53 11.13
CA GLU A 114 13.60 10.99 11.68
C GLU A 114 13.48 10.62 13.16
N LYS A 115 12.53 11.25 13.86
CA LYS A 115 12.26 11.01 15.29
C LYS A 115 11.03 10.14 15.44
N MET A 116 11.07 9.25 16.43
CA MET A 116 9.89 8.50 16.84
C MET A 116 8.80 9.49 17.26
N PRO A 117 7.54 9.31 16.82
CA PRO A 117 6.46 10.22 17.19
C PRO A 117 6.25 10.23 18.70
N GLU A 118 5.98 11.41 19.23
CA GLU A 118 5.64 11.64 20.63
C GLU A 118 4.16 11.97 20.72
N ILE A 119 3.42 11.25 21.57
CA ILE A 119 2.00 11.54 21.75
C ILE A 119 1.81 12.61 22.84
N GLY A 120 1.04 13.64 22.48
CA GLY A 120 0.55 14.70 23.38
C GLY A 120 -0.88 14.44 23.83
N LYS A 121 -1.50 15.42 24.50
CA LYS A 121 -2.87 15.30 25.04
C LYS A 121 -3.94 15.09 23.97
N ASP A 122 -3.72 15.63 22.78
CA ASP A 122 -4.70 15.64 21.69
C ASP A 122 -4.37 14.65 20.56
N THR A 123 -3.37 13.80 20.77
CA THR A 123 -2.91 12.88 19.72
C THR A 123 -3.97 11.85 19.38
N SER A 124 -4.26 11.74 18.09
CA SER A 124 -5.22 10.78 17.57
C SER A 124 -4.56 9.46 17.14
N VAL A 125 -5.38 8.41 16.98
CA VAL A 125 -4.94 7.13 16.41
C VAL A 125 -4.39 7.32 15.00
N GLU A 126 -5.02 8.18 14.21
CA GLU A 126 -4.58 8.51 12.85
C GLU A 126 -3.21 9.17 12.84
N GLU A 127 -2.93 10.07 13.78
CA GLU A 127 -1.62 10.74 13.87
C GLU A 127 -0.49 9.75 14.16
N VAL A 128 -0.76 8.75 15.01
CA VAL A 128 0.17 7.64 15.23
C VAL A 128 0.31 6.76 13.98
N LEU A 129 -0.79 6.49 13.27
CA LEU A 129 -0.80 5.63 12.09
C LEU A 129 -0.42 6.34 10.78
N LYS A 130 -0.24 7.67 10.76
CA LYS A 130 0.28 8.38 9.58
C LYS A 130 1.79 8.57 9.64
N THR A 131 2.41 8.41 10.80
CA THR A 131 3.85 8.65 10.97
C THR A 131 4.65 7.40 10.64
N LYS A 132 5.70 7.53 9.81
CA LYS A 132 6.62 6.45 9.48
C LYS A 132 8.07 6.91 9.54
N ALA A 133 9.00 5.99 9.78
CA ALA A 133 10.42 6.34 9.82
C ALA A 133 10.91 6.89 8.46
N LYS A 134 11.73 7.94 8.49
CA LYS A 134 12.22 8.65 7.30
C LYS A 134 12.89 7.75 6.27
N MET A 135 13.51 6.66 6.70
CA MET A 135 14.15 5.68 5.81
C MET A 135 13.19 5.02 4.83
N TRP A 136 11.88 5.00 5.11
CA TRP A 136 10.83 4.49 4.21
C TRP A 136 10.24 5.57 3.29
N SER A 137 10.80 6.79 3.27
CA SER A 137 10.24 7.90 2.47
C SER A 137 10.24 7.66 0.97
N TYR A 138 11.11 6.75 0.49
CA TYR A 138 11.10 6.33 -0.91
C TYR A 138 9.81 5.61 -1.31
N GLU A 139 8.99 5.11 -0.37
CA GLU A 139 7.75 4.42 -0.72
C GLU A 139 6.67 5.36 -1.28
N GLN A 140 6.79 6.66 -1.00
CA GLN A 140 5.78 7.67 -1.35
C GLN A 140 4.37 7.20 -0.95
N GLU A 141 4.26 6.74 0.31
CA GLU A 141 3.13 5.98 0.81
C GLU A 141 1.92 6.90 1.06
N THR A 142 0.76 6.44 0.62
CA THR A 142 -0.55 6.93 1.06
C THR A 142 -1.30 5.77 1.68
N ARG A 143 -1.83 6.00 2.88
CA ARG A 143 -2.60 5.02 3.64
C ARG A 143 -4.07 5.28 3.48
N PHE A 144 -4.82 4.22 3.26
CA PHE A 144 -6.25 4.23 3.42
C PHE A 144 -6.56 3.59 4.76
N LEU A 145 -7.23 4.32 5.66
CA LEU A 145 -7.60 3.86 6.99
C LEU A 145 -9.08 3.54 7.06
N SER A 146 -9.44 2.41 7.65
CA SER A 146 -10.83 2.04 7.97
C SER A 146 -10.89 1.49 9.38
N PRO A 147 -11.85 1.92 10.21
CA PRO A 147 -12.12 1.24 11.46
C PRO A 147 -12.64 -0.18 11.20
N GLU A 148 -12.65 -0.99 12.26
CA GLU A 148 -13.39 -2.24 12.31
C GLU A 148 -14.88 -2.00 12.05
N ILE A 149 -15.44 -2.80 11.14
CA ILE A 149 -16.86 -2.76 10.79
C ILE A 149 -17.59 -3.76 11.68
N ASP A 150 -18.70 -3.33 12.29
CA ASP A 150 -19.64 -4.13 13.07
C ASP A 150 -19.06 -4.83 14.32
N GLY A 151 -17.89 -4.40 14.82
CA GLY A 151 -17.27 -4.96 16.03
C GLY A 151 -16.91 -6.45 15.92
N THR A 152 -16.91 -7.01 14.70
CA THR A 152 -16.54 -8.40 14.45
C THR A 152 -15.27 -8.47 13.61
N ILE A 153 -14.17 -8.87 14.26
CA ILE A 153 -12.86 -9.14 13.61
C ILE A 153 -13.00 -10.08 12.40
N LYS A 154 -14.05 -10.90 12.37
CA LYS A 154 -14.32 -11.88 11.30
C LYS A 154 -14.55 -11.27 9.92
N LYS A 155 -15.01 -10.01 9.81
CA LYS A 155 -15.26 -9.37 8.51
C LYS A 155 -14.38 -8.14 8.31
N ARG A 156 -13.09 -8.42 8.07
CA ARG A 156 -12.08 -7.40 7.77
C ARG A 156 -12.53 -6.52 6.60
N PRO A 157 -12.45 -5.18 6.73
CA PRO A 157 -12.77 -4.28 5.63
C PRO A 157 -11.77 -4.47 4.50
N GLN A 158 -12.25 -4.34 3.26
CA GLN A 158 -11.42 -4.34 2.07
C GLN A 158 -11.58 -3.00 1.35
N LEU A 159 -10.50 -2.51 0.75
CA LEU A 159 -10.50 -1.26 0.01
C LEU A 159 -10.94 -1.54 -1.42
N THR A 160 -12.13 -1.09 -1.80
CA THR A 160 -12.63 -1.19 -3.18
C THR A 160 -11.87 -0.22 -4.09
N VAL A 161 -11.43 -0.74 -5.24
CA VAL A 161 -10.63 0.00 -6.22
C VAL A 161 -11.09 -0.29 -7.64
N ARG A 162 -10.75 0.59 -8.58
CA ARG A 162 -10.80 0.33 -10.02
C ARG A 162 -9.38 0.14 -10.53
N ILE A 163 -9.08 -1.04 -11.08
CA ILE A 163 -7.77 -1.33 -11.69
C ILE A 163 -7.77 -0.76 -13.11
N LYS A 164 -6.84 0.15 -13.38
CA LYS A 164 -6.68 0.78 -14.71
C LYS A 164 -5.66 0.04 -15.54
N ARG A 165 -4.52 -0.26 -14.91
CA ARG A 165 -3.36 -0.82 -15.58
C ARG A 165 -2.59 -1.75 -14.65
N ILE A 166 -1.98 -2.76 -15.22
CA ILE A 166 -1.07 -3.68 -14.52
C ILE A 166 0.30 -3.61 -15.19
N LEU A 167 1.27 -3.13 -14.44
CA LEU A 167 2.68 -3.11 -14.81
C LEU A 167 3.27 -4.48 -14.45
N ILE A 168 3.89 -5.17 -15.40
CA ILE A 168 4.53 -6.48 -15.22
C ILE A 168 6.03 -6.25 -15.09
N GLY A 169 6.63 -6.75 -14.00
CA GLY A 169 8.02 -6.49 -13.66
C GLY A 169 9.01 -6.98 -14.73
N CYS A 170 10.14 -6.31 -14.84
CA CYS A 170 11.11 -6.54 -15.93
C CYS A 170 11.69 -7.96 -15.94
N ASN A 171 11.78 -8.63 -14.79
CA ASN A 171 12.30 -10.00 -14.66
C ASN A 171 11.23 -11.10 -14.79
N VAL A 172 9.96 -10.77 -15.03
CA VAL A 172 8.94 -11.77 -15.37
C VAL A 172 9.23 -12.37 -16.74
N ASP A 173 9.32 -13.70 -16.82
CA ASP A 173 9.60 -14.40 -18.07
C ASP A 173 8.46 -14.27 -19.10
N ARG A 174 8.80 -14.47 -20.38
CA ARG A 174 7.87 -14.25 -21.50
C ARG A 174 6.64 -15.16 -21.43
N THR A 175 6.82 -16.40 -21.02
CA THR A 175 5.77 -17.41 -20.95
C THR A 175 4.77 -17.05 -19.85
N LYS A 176 5.26 -16.77 -18.64
CA LYS A 176 4.44 -16.31 -17.51
C LYS A 176 3.72 -15.02 -17.84
N LYS A 177 4.40 -14.04 -18.47
CA LYS A 177 3.78 -12.79 -18.94
C LYS A 177 2.62 -13.08 -19.90
N SER A 178 2.82 -13.93 -20.91
CA SER A 178 1.76 -14.26 -21.87
C SER A 178 0.55 -14.93 -21.23
N TYR A 179 0.75 -15.85 -20.28
CA TYR A 179 -0.36 -16.46 -19.55
C TYR A 179 -1.12 -15.46 -18.69
N LEU A 180 -0.40 -14.62 -17.93
CA LEU A 180 -1.03 -13.56 -17.14
C LEU A 180 -1.82 -12.61 -18.04
N GLU A 181 -1.26 -12.23 -19.18
CA GLU A 181 -1.92 -11.36 -20.14
C GLU A 181 -3.25 -11.94 -20.64
N LYS A 182 -3.26 -13.23 -21.03
CA LYS A 182 -4.49 -13.92 -21.44
C LYS A 182 -5.51 -14.01 -20.31
N ILE A 183 -5.08 -14.34 -19.09
CA ILE A 183 -5.98 -14.47 -17.93
C ILE A 183 -6.59 -13.12 -17.56
N ILE A 184 -5.76 -12.07 -17.45
CA ILE A 184 -6.23 -10.73 -17.10
C ILE A 184 -7.24 -10.25 -18.14
N LYS A 185 -6.94 -10.40 -19.44
CA LYS A 185 -7.86 -9.99 -20.51
C LYS A 185 -9.15 -10.80 -20.58
N ALA A 186 -9.12 -12.06 -20.16
CA ALA A 186 -10.33 -12.88 -20.04
C ALA A 186 -11.20 -12.45 -18.84
N LEU A 187 -10.59 -11.98 -17.74
CA LEU A 187 -11.30 -11.46 -16.57
C LEU A 187 -11.83 -10.04 -16.81
N ASP A 188 -11.05 -9.21 -17.50
CA ASP A 188 -11.36 -7.83 -17.82
C ASP A 188 -10.49 -7.33 -18.97
N SER A 189 -11.13 -7.12 -20.12
CA SER A 189 -10.47 -6.67 -21.34
C SER A 189 -9.96 -5.23 -21.26
N ASP A 190 -10.51 -4.42 -20.36
CA ASP A 190 -10.26 -2.97 -20.29
C ASP A 190 -8.99 -2.64 -19.49
N ILE A 191 -8.52 -3.58 -18.67
CA ILE A 191 -7.25 -3.41 -17.93
C ILE A 191 -6.09 -3.35 -18.93
N GLU A 192 -5.35 -2.25 -18.95
CA GLU A 192 -4.11 -2.13 -19.70
C GLU A 192 -2.99 -2.97 -19.08
N ILE A 193 -2.14 -3.60 -19.89
CA ILE A 193 -1.04 -4.43 -19.41
C ILE A 193 0.26 -3.95 -20.05
N VAL A 194 1.19 -3.50 -19.21
CA VAL A 194 2.47 -2.92 -19.66
C VAL A 194 3.62 -3.74 -19.11
N LYS A 195 4.59 -4.09 -19.95
CA LYS A 195 5.83 -4.72 -19.49
C LYS A 195 6.82 -3.63 -19.11
N MET A 196 7.32 -3.67 -17.89
CA MET A 196 8.39 -2.78 -17.44
C MET A 196 9.74 -3.24 -18.00
N HIS A 197 10.57 -2.27 -18.33
CA HIS A 197 11.98 -2.40 -18.65
C HIS A 197 12.83 -1.77 -17.53
N LYS A 198 14.14 -2.03 -17.52
CA LYS A 198 15.03 -1.46 -16.50
C LYS A 198 15.07 0.06 -16.57
N ASP A 199 15.04 0.60 -17.79
CA ASP A 199 15.10 2.04 -18.03
C ASP A 199 13.81 2.78 -17.62
N ASP A 200 12.71 2.05 -17.40
CA ASP A 200 11.47 2.62 -16.86
C ASP A 200 11.55 2.87 -15.35
N LEU A 201 12.49 2.21 -14.65
CA LEU A 201 12.58 2.21 -13.20
C LEU A 201 13.44 3.36 -12.68
N ASP A 202 12.92 4.06 -11.69
CA ASP A 202 13.66 5.07 -10.95
C ASP A 202 14.52 4.40 -9.86
N TYR A 203 15.83 4.49 -10.04
CA TYR A 203 16.84 4.00 -9.09
C TYR A 203 17.40 5.11 -8.18
N GLY A 204 16.96 6.36 -8.33
CA GLY A 204 17.41 7.50 -7.54
C GLY A 204 18.73 8.12 -8.00
N TYR A 205 19.24 7.76 -9.18
CA TYR A 205 20.43 8.42 -9.75
C TYR A 205 20.05 9.79 -10.33
N ILE A 206 20.90 10.79 -10.07
CA ILE A 206 20.84 12.11 -10.72
C ILE A 206 21.76 12.04 -11.93
N TYR A 207 21.25 12.35 -13.12
CA TYR A 207 21.99 12.37 -14.38
C TYR A 207 22.16 13.81 -14.89
#